data_AF-A0A978U972-F1
#
_entry.id   AF-A0A978U972-F1
#
_cell.length_a   1.000
_cell.length_b   1.000
_cell.length_c   1.000
_cell.angle_alpha   90.00
_cell.angle_beta   90.00
_cell.angle_gamma   90.00
#
_symmetry.space_group_name_H-M   'P 1'
#
loop_
_entity.id
_entity.type
_entity.pdbx_description
1 polymer ?
#
loop_
_entity_poly.entity_id
_entity_poly.type
_entity_poly.pdbx_seq_one_letter_code
_entity_poly.pdbx_strand_id
1 'polypeptide(L)'
;MDQIDYREDQISIIVDDDEILHSGSENDEVNSNGSDRNGVFARYGMVSVEEGSMEHEVVKRSFLYGMGLASKDTNIVDINKINLNSGLTRQAKAKSFRIFSQAVAEKCGGDANIKHAWYGASRDEIFGIVSHGFSSCGRPGKQDSHGVGVELFPAKFSIDGALSSVADESGVRHILLCRVIMGKSEVIHPGSKQFHPSSNEFDSGVDNLLSPRKYIIWNAFMNSHIFPEFVITFKSPCLKEFQRKQAANILKPSSPWMSFPTLISILSKFLHPTKMTQIVKCHNDFRANKIRRPQLIQKVRTIAGDKLLVAVIKSYRNKA
;
A
#
# COMPACT_ATOMS: atom_id res chain seq x y z
N MET A 1 -39.79 53.89 26.95
CA MET A 1 -41.05 53.14 26.77
C MET A 1 -41.18 52.83 25.30
N ASP A 2 -41.08 51.62 24.78
CA ASP A 2 -40.82 50.27 25.29
C ASP A 2 -40.27 49.49 24.08
N GLN A 3 -39.11 48.84 24.16
CA GLN A 3 -38.80 47.50 24.68
C GLN A 3 -39.01 46.39 23.63
N ILE A 4 -37.88 45.74 23.33
CA ILE A 4 -37.67 44.57 22.48
C ILE A 4 -38.30 43.34 23.16
N ASP A 5 -38.93 42.43 22.40
CA ASP A 5 -39.10 41.04 22.82
C ASP A 5 -38.82 40.08 21.65
N TYR A 6 -37.80 39.24 21.84
CA TYR A 6 -37.48 38.06 21.05
C TYR A 6 -38.26 36.89 21.68
N ARG A 7 -39.06 36.16 20.91
CA ARG A 7 -39.54 34.83 21.34
C ARG A 7 -39.09 33.75 20.37
N GLU A 8 -38.27 32.88 20.92
CA GLU A 8 -37.97 31.53 20.44
C GLU A 8 -39.21 30.65 20.64
N ASP A 9 -39.74 30.07 19.57
CA ASP A 9 -40.65 28.93 19.67
C ASP A 9 -39.83 27.65 19.59
N GLN A 10 -39.71 26.98 20.74
CA GLN A 10 -39.24 25.61 20.87
C GLN A 10 -40.33 24.67 20.35
N ILE A 11 -40.01 23.86 19.34
CA ILE A 11 -40.83 22.69 18.98
C ILE A 11 -39.95 21.45 19.11
N SER A 12 -40.18 20.73 20.20
CA SER A 12 -39.71 19.37 20.45
C SER A 12 -40.49 18.39 19.58
N ILE A 13 -39.81 17.55 18.80
CA ILE A 13 -40.40 16.38 18.15
C ILE A 13 -39.86 15.13 18.84
N ILE A 14 -40.81 14.34 19.34
CA ILE A 14 -40.64 13.09 20.07
C ILE A 14 -40.25 11.99 19.07
N VAL A 15 -39.28 11.17 19.48
CA VAL A 15 -38.85 9.96 18.79
C VAL A 15 -39.85 8.86 19.14
N ASP A 16 -40.54 8.31 18.14
CA ASP A 16 -41.32 7.08 18.30
C ASP A 16 -40.42 5.87 18.03
N ASP A 17 -40.45 4.98 19.01
CA ASP A 17 -39.67 3.76 19.17
C ASP A 17 -40.59 2.59 18.79
N ASP A 18 -40.41 2.03 17.59
CA ASP A 18 -41.09 0.80 17.18
C ASP A 18 -40.04 -0.32 17.03
N GLU A 19 -40.04 -1.17 18.05
CA GLU A 19 -39.23 -2.37 18.19
C GLU A 19 -39.91 -3.59 17.52
N ILE A 20 -39.06 -4.43 16.89
CA ILE A 20 -39.17 -5.89 16.72
C ILE A 20 -40.12 -6.36 15.58
N LEU A 21 -39.62 -7.07 14.56
CA LEU A 21 -39.47 -8.53 14.60
C LEU A 21 -38.27 -9.05 13.78
N HIS A 22 -37.48 -9.88 14.46
CA HIS A 22 -36.55 -10.85 13.90
C HIS A 22 -37.24 -11.78 12.90
N SER A 23 -36.72 -11.85 11.67
CA SER A 23 -36.76 -13.07 10.87
C SER A 23 -35.33 -13.46 10.53
N GLY A 24 -34.83 -14.45 11.26
CA GLY A 24 -33.65 -15.20 10.82
C GLY A 24 -34.00 -15.92 9.53
N SER A 25 -33.17 -15.73 8.51
CA SER A 25 -33.08 -16.65 7.39
C SER A 25 -31.63 -17.07 7.26
N GLU A 26 -31.46 -18.36 7.06
CA GLU A 26 -30.31 -19.15 7.46
C GLU A 26 -29.08 -18.90 6.58
N ASN A 27 -27.94 -19.23 7.17
CA ASN A 27 -26.67 -19.36 6.48
C ASN A 27 -26.77 -20.44 5.41
N ASP A 28 -26.85 -20.06 4.14
CA ASP A 28 -26.43 -20.95 3.06
C ASP A 28 -24.92 -20.78 2.84
N GLU A 29 -24.15 -21.48 3.67
CA GLU A 29 -22.80 -21.90 3.32
C GLU A 29 -22.87 -22.82 2.09
N VAL A 30 -22.89 -22.23 0.90
CA VAL A 30 -22.68 -23.02 -0.32
C VAL A 30 -21.19 -23.30 -0.45
N ASN A 31 -20.82 -24.46 0.08
CA ASN A 31 -19.53 -25.09 -0.07
C ASN A 31 -19.34 -25.54 -1.53
N SER A 32 -19.03 -24.60 -2.43
CA SER A 32 -18.78 -24.88 -3.85
C SER A 32 -17.34 -25.27 -4.10
N ASN A 33 -17.01 -26.52 -3.80
CA ASN A 33 -15.84 -27.18 -4.36
C ASN A 33 -16.01 -27.31 -5.89
N GLY A 34 -15.28 -26.50 -6.65
CA GLY A 34 -14.88 -26.77 -8.03
C GLY A 34 -15.95 -26.61 -9.13
N SER A 35 -16.05 -25.39 -9.70
CA SER A 35 -16.00 -25.13 -11.17
C SER A 35 -16.51 -23.74 -11.56
N ASP A 36 -17.02 -22.93 -10.63
CA ASP A 36 -17.65 -21.64 -10.96
C ASP A 36 -16.67 -20.44 -11.00
N ARG A 37 -15.46 -20.64 -11.54
CA ARG A 37 -14.43 -19.58 -11.58
C ARG A 37 -14.84 -18.40 -12.47
N ASN A 38 -15.63 -18.65 -13.51
CA ASN A 38 -16.13 -17.61 -14.41
C ASN A 38 -17.30 -16.81 -13.81
N GLY A 39 -18.14 -17.44 -12.97
CA GLY A 39 -19.32 -16.79 -12.41
C GLY A 39 -19.00 -15.66 -11.42
N VAL A 40 -17.91 -15.81 -10.65
CA VAL A 40 -17.54 -14.82 -9.62
C VAL A 40 -17.17 -13.47 -10.26
N PHE A 41 -16.25 -13.45 -11.23
CA PHE A 41 -15.80 -12.20 -11.85
C PHE A 41 -16.92 -11.49 -12.63
N ALA A 42 -17.81 -12.27 -13.27
CA ALA A 42 -18.98 -11.74 -13.97
C ALA A 42 -19.92 -10.95 -13.04
N ARG A 43 -20.12 -11.40 -11.78
CA ARG A 43 -20.93 -10.68 -10.77
C ARG A 43 -20.37 -9.29 -10.45
N TYR A 44 -19.06 -9.10 -10.59
CA TYR A 44 -18.39 -7.80 -10.43
C TYR A 44 -18.24 -7.06 -11.77
N GLY A 45 -19.00 -7.45 -12.80
CA GLY A 45 -18.99 -6.82 -14.12
C GLY A 45 -17.68 -7.02 -14.89
N MET A 46 -16.92 -8.06 -14.59
CA MET A 46 -15.68 -8.37 -15.30
C MET A 46 -15.91 -9.48 -16.33
N VAL A 47 -15.13 -9.47 -17.39
CA VAL A 47 -15.17 -10.46 -18.46
C VAL A 47 -13.77 -11.01 -18.65
N SER A 48 -13.62 -12.33 -18.69
CA SER A 48 -12.35 -12.97 -18.98
C SER A 48 -11.88 -12.60 -20.39
N VAL A 49 -10.62 -12.21 -20.49
CA VAL A 49 -9.98 -11.87 -21.77
C VAL A 49 -9.54 -13.18 -22.40
N GLU A 50 -9.96 -13.42 -23.64
CA GLU A 50 -9.66 -14.64 -24.38
C GLU A 50 -8.15 -14.90 -24.44
N GLU A 51 -7.74 -16.10 -23.99
CA GLU A 51 -6.35 -16.52 -24.02
C GLU A 51 -5.82 -16.56 -25.47
N GLY A 52 -4.65 -15.98 -25.69
CA GLY A 52 -4.05 -15.86 -27.02
C GLY A 52 -4.52 -14.65 -27.84
N SER A 53 -5.53 -13.90 -27.38
CA SER A 53 -5.89 -12.62 -28.00
C SER A 53 -4.75 -11.59 -27.85
N MET A 54 -4.72 -10.59 -28.74
CA MET A 54 -3.70 -9.53 -28.67
C MET A 54 -3.73 -8.79 -27.33
N GLU A 55 -4.92 -8.51 -26.80
CA GLU A 55 -5.08 -7.84 -25.49
C GLU A 55 -4.54 -8.71 -24.35
N HIS A 56 -4.87 -10.00 -24.34
CA HIS A 56 -4.35 -10.96 -23.38
C HIS A 56 -2.81 -10.99 -23.41
N GLU A 57 -2.22 -11.13 -24.59
CA GLU A 57 -0.77 -11.24 -24.76
C GLU A 57 -0.02 -9.96 -24.35
N VAL A 58 -0.59 -8.78 -24.62
CA VAL A 58 0.01 -7.50 -24.19
C VAL A 58 0.02 -7.38 -22.68
N VAL A 59 -1.11 -7.66 -22.01
CA VAL A 59 -1.21 -7.57 -20.54
C VAL A 59 -0.33 -8.63 -19.87
N LYS A 60 -0.37 -9.87 -20.36
CA LYS A 60 0.48 -10.99 -19.91
C LYS A 60 1.95 -10.65 -20.03
N ARG A 61 2.41 -10.17 -21.19
CA ARG A 61 3.81 -9.80 -21.41
C ARG A 61 4.24 -8.64 -20.52
N SER A 62 3.41 -7.61 -20.39
CA SER A 62 3.68 -6.46 -19.51
C SER A 62 3.84 -6.90 -18.05
N PHE A 63 2.93 -7.75 -17.56
CA PHE A 63 2.99 -8.29 -16.21
C PHE A 63 4.25 -9.13 -15.99
N LEU A 64 4.54 -10.10 -16.85
CA LEU A 64 5.70 -10.97 -16.71
C LEU A 64 7.03 -10.22 -16.87
N TYR A 65 7.09 -9.22 -17.75
CA TYR A 65 8.26 -8.36 -17.89
C TYR A 65 8.60 -7.66 -16.57
N GLY A 66 7.59 -7.05 -15.92
CA GLY A 66 7.78 -6.38 -14.63
C GLY A 66 8.05 -7.33 -13.46
N MET A 67 7.75 -8.63 -13.61
CA MET A 67 8.06 -9.66 -12.60
C MET A 67 9.55 -10.03 -12.63
N GLY A 68 10.28 -9.69 -13.69
CA GLY A 68 11.72 -9.94 -13.82
C GLY A 68 12.06 -11.43 -13.65
N LEU A 69 13.00 -11.75 -12.76
CA LEU A 69 13.41 -13.13 -12.50
C LEU A 69 12.27 -14.01 -11.97
N ALA A 70 11.31 -13.44 -11.25
CA ALA A 70 10.16 -14.19 -10.73
C ALA A 70 9.18 -14.64 -11.84
N SER A 71 9.30 -14.10 -13.06
CA SER A 71 8.43 -14.46 -14.19
C SER A 71 8.48 -15.96 -14.53
N LYS A 72 9.65 -16.59 -14.37
CA LYS A 72 9.85 -18.03 -14.67
C LYS A 72 9.00 -18.95 -13.81
N ASP A 73 8.76 -18.54 -12.56
CA ASP A 73 7.97 -19.29 -11.58
C ASP A 73 6.56 -18.71 -11.41
N THR A 74 6.14 -17.80 -12.30
CA THR A 74 4.85 -17.14 -12.22
C THR A 74 3.90 -17.71 -13.26
N ASN A 75 2.83 -18.33 -12.78
CA ASN A 75 1.73 -18.81 -13.60
C ASN A 75 0.59 -17.80 -13.58
N ILE A 76 0.26 -17.20 -14.73
CA ILE A 76 -0.97 -16.41 -14.86
C ILE A 76 -2.13 -17.38 -15.01
N VAL A 77 -3.12 -17.26 -14.14
CA VAL A 77 -4.26 -18.15 -14.10
C VAL A 77 -5.43 -17.59 -14.90
N ASP A 78 -5.62 -16.27 -14.89
CA ASP A 78 -6.67 -15.61 -15.65
C ASP A 78 -6.39 -14.10 -15.77
N ILE A 79 -6.87 -13.47 -16.84
CA ILE A 79 -6.84 -12.02 -17.05
C ILE A 79 -8.28 -11.58 -17.30
N ASN A 80 -8.81 -10.75 -16.40
CA ASN A 80 -10.18 -10.25 -16.49
C ASN A 80 -10.16 -8.77 -16.80
N LYS A 81 -10.94 -8.36 -17.80
CA LYS A 81 -11.17 -6.95 -18.14
C LYS A 81 -12.44 -6.45 -17.46
N ILE A 82 -12.38 -5.22 -16.98
CA ILE A 82 -13.52 -4.52 -16.39
C ILE A 82 -14.46 -4.09 -17.53
N ASN A 83 -15.61 -4.75 -17.65
CA ASN A 83 -16.59 -4.46 -18.71
C ASN A 83 -17.35 -3.17 -18.37
N LEU A 84 -17.14 -2.11 -19.15
CA LEU A 84 -17.75 -0.82 -18.90
C LEU A 84 -19.25 -0.78 -19.22
N ASN A 85 -19.71 -1.70 -20.07
CA ASN A 85 -21.12 -1.77 -20.46
C ASN A 85 -21.99 -2.48 -19.43
N SER A 86 -21.39 -3.11 -18.40
CA SER A 86 -22.12 -3.89 -17.39
C SER A 86 -22.80 -3.03 -16.31
N GLY A 87 -22.78 -1.70 -16.38
CA GLY A 87 -23.51 -0.86 -15.41
C GLY A 87 -23.26 0.65 -15.55
N LEU A 88 -24.29 1.45 -15.23
CA LEU A 88 -24.28 2.91 -15.34
C LEU A 88 -23.17 3.56 -14.51
N THR A 89 -22.98 3.12 -13.26
CA THR A 89 -21.93 3.65 -12.37
C THR A 89 -20.53 3.45 -12.96
N ARG A 90 -20.30 2.35 -13.67
CA ARG A 90 -19.00 2.07 -14.28
C ARG A 90 -18.74 2.93 -15.52
N GLN A 91 -19.78 3.14 -16.34
CA GLN A 91 -19.72 4.11 -17.42
C GLN A 91 -19.45 5.52 -16.88
N ALA A 92 -20.10 5.90 -15.79
CA ALA A 92 -19.88 7.19 -15.13
C ALA A 92 -18.43 7.34 -14.61
N LYS A 93 -17.86 6.29 -13.99
CA LYS A 93 -16.44 6.25 -13.58
C LYS A 93 -15.49 6.43 -14.76
N ALA A 94 -15.73 5.74 -15.87
CA ALA A 94 -14.93 5.87 -17.09
C ALA A 94 -15.03 7.28 -17.71
N LYS A 95 -16.24 7.85 -17.75
CA LYS A 95 -16.47 9.22 -18.22
C LYS A 95 -15.78 10.24 -17.30
N SER A 96 -15.89 10.06 -15.98
CA SER A 96 -15.22 10.90 -14.99
C SER A 96 -13.71 10.90 -15.19
N PHE A 97 -13.08 9.72 -15.30
CA PHE A 97 -11.66 9.61 -15.59
C PHE A 97 -11.27 10.33 -16.89
N ARG A 98 -12.08 10.22 -17.95
CA ARG A 98 -11.84 10.95 -19.21
C ARG A 98 -11.90 12.46 -19.02
N ILE A 99 -12.87 12.97 -18.26
CA ILE A 99 -13.01 14.41 -17.97
C ILE A 99 -11.79 14.92 -17.19
N PHE A 100 -11.39 14.22 -16.12
CA PHE A 100 -10.21 14.61 -15.34
C PHE A 100 -8.93 14.52 -16.17
N SER A 101 -8.81 13.53 -17.05
CA SER A 101 -7.68 13.44 -17.97
C SER A 101 -7.62 14.65 -18.90
N GLN A 102 -8.75 15.14 -19.41
CA GLN A 102 -8.78 16.32 -20.26
C GLN A 102 -8.39 17.57 -19.49
N ALA A 103 -8.94 17.77 -18.29
CA ALA A 103 -8.61 18.91 -17.44
C ALA A 103 -7.12 18.96 -17.06
N VAL A 104 -6.51 17.81 -16.74
CA VAL A 104 -5.07 17.74 -16.45
C VAL A 104 -4.24 17.97 -17.72
N ALA A 105 -4.65 17.45 -18.87
CA ALA A 105 -3.97 17.73 -20.14
C ALA A 105 -3.98 19.24 -20.46
N GLU A 106 -5.13 19.91 -20.31
CA GLU A 106 -5.24 21.37 -20.51
C GLU A 106 -4.31 22.15 -19.58
N LYS A 107 -4.22 21.75 -18.31
CA LYS A 107 -3.31 22.34 -17.32
C LYS A 107 -1.83 22.08 -17.66
N CYS A 108 -1.49 20.93 -18.22
CA CYS A 108 -0.11 20.45 -18.41
C CYS A 108 0.42 20.60 -19.84
N GLY A 109 -0.13 21.51 -20.64
CA GLY A 109 0.39 21.80 -21.99
C GLY A 109 -0.01 20.76 -23.06
N GLY A 110 -1.15 20.09 -22.86
CA GLY A 110 -1.77 19.18 -23.81
C GLY A 110 -1.61 17.68 -23.50
N ASP A 111 -0.84 17.30 -22.48
CA ASP A 111 -0.64 15.90 -22.09
C ASP A 111 -0.95 15.68 -20.60
N ALA A 112 -1.88 14.76 -20.31
CA ALA A 112 -2.23 14.35 -18.95
C ALA A 112 -1.20 13.41 -18.32
N ASN A 113 -0.18 13.00 -19.08
CA ASN A 113 0.86 12.08 -18.66
C ASN A 113 0.27 10.77 -18.12
N ILE A 114 -0.64 10.15 -18.87
CA ILE A 114 -1.30 8.91 -18.44
C ILE A 114 -0.29 7.76 -18.46
N LYS A 115 -0.18 7.02 -17.36
CA LYS A 115 0.67 5.84 -17.22
C LYS A 115 -0.14 4.60 -16.86
N HIS A 116 0.40 3.43 -17.18
CA HIS A 116 -0.07 2.17 -16.62
C HIS A 116 0.68 1.84 -15.34
N ALA A 117 -0.05 1.40 -14.31
CA ALA A 117 0.51 1.05 -13.02
C ALA A 117 -0.23 -0.11 -12.36
N TRP A 118 0.49 -0.83 -11.50
CA TRP A 118 0.03 -2.01 -10.79
C TRP A 118 -0.37 -1.67 -9.36
N TYR A 119 -1.50 -2.22 -8.91
CA TYR A 119 -1.97 -2.13 -7.53
C TYR A 119 -2.23 -3.52 -6.96
N GLY A 120 -1.49 -3.89 -5.91
CA GLY A 120 -1.62 -5.19 -5.24
C GLY A 120 -2.31 -5.09 -3.90
N ALA A 121 -3.33 -5.92 -3.69
CA ALA A 121 -4.07 -6.00 -2.44
C ALA A 121 -4.67 -7.40 -2.22
N SER A 122 -5.58 -7.54 -1.25
CA SER A 122 -6.40 -8.75 -1.12
C SER A 122 -7.43 -8.83 -2.25
N ARG A 123 -7.97 -10.03 -2.49
CA ARG A 123 -9.06 -10.27 -3.44
C ARG A 123 -10.26 -9.36 -3.15
N ASP A 124 -10.68 -9.30 -1.89
CA ASP A 124 -11.86 -8.54 -1.48
C ASP A 124 -11.67 -7.05 -1.69
N GLU A 125 -10.47 -6.53 -1.43
CA GLU A 125 -10.14 -5.13 -1.67
C GLU A 125 -10.16 -4.82 -3.18
N ILE A 126 -9.59 -5.69 -4.02
CA ILE A 126 -9.62 -5.53 -5.47
C ILE A 126 -11.06 -5.54 -5.99
N PHE A 127 -11.89 -6.47 -5.52
CA PHE A 127 -13.29 -6.56 -5.93
C PHE A 127 -14.10 -5.36 -5.43
N GLY A 128 -13.83 -4.90 -4.21
CA GLY A 128 -14.36 -3.66 -3.65
C GLY A 128 -14.00 -2.44 -4.51
N ILE A 129 -12.76 -2.33 -4.98
CA ILE A 129 -12.31 -1.26 -5.88
C ILE A 129 -13.05 -1.31 -7.22
N VAL A 130 -13.20 -2.50 -7.80
CA VAL A 130 -13.89 -2.70 -9.08
C VAL A 130 -15.38 -2.31 -9.01
N SER A 131 -16.04 -2.59 -7.89
CA SER A 131 -17.45 -2.23 -7.67
C SER A 131 -17.62 -0.78 -7.25
N HIS A 132 -16.93 -0.37 -6.19
CA HIS A 132 -17.23 0.85 -5.44
C HIS A 132 -16.19 1.95 -5.65
N GLY A 133 -14.99 1.61 -6.13
CA GLY A 133 -13.88 2.54 -6.30
C GLY A 133 -12.88 2.42 -5.15
N PHE A 134 -11.78 3.16 -5.22
CA PHE A 134 -10.82 3.22 -4.12
C PHE A 134 -11.47 3.85 -2.90
N SER A 135 -11.31 3.21 -1.75
CA SER A 135 -11.74 3.72 -0.45
C SER A 135 -10.53 3.79 0.48
N SER A 136 -10.41 4.91 1.20
CA SER A 136 -9.34 5.10 2.17
C SER A 136 -9.71 4.42 3.50
N CYS A 137 -9.89 3.09 3.49
CA CYS A 137 -9.97 2.31 4.73
C CYS A 137 -8.53 2.04 5.21
N GLY A 138 -8.10 2.81 6.20
CA GLY A 138 -6.71 3.01 6.57
C GLY A 138 -5.89 1.73 6.78
N ARG A 139 -4.83 1.57 6.00
CA ARG A 139 -3.70 0.73 6.42
C ARG A 139 -2.86 1.57 7.40
N PRO A 140 -2.76 1.19 8.68
CA PRO A 140 -1.89 1.89 9.61
C PRO A 140 -0.45 1.90 9.07
N GLY A 141 0.18 3.08 9.15
CA GLY A 141 1.35 3.46 8.37
C GLY A 141 2.44 2.40 8.29
N LYS A 142 2.76 1.97 7.06
CA LYS A 142 4.05 1.34 6.78
C LYS A 142 5.15 2.36 7.06
N GLN A 143 6.21 1.92 7.72
CA GLN A 143 7.33 2.76 8.15
C GLN A 143 8.08 3.47 6.99
N ASP A 144 7.82 3.04 5.75
CA ASP A 144 8.40 3.56 4.49
C ASP A 144 7.35 4.18 3.54
N SER A 145 6.19 4.64 4.05
CA SER A 145 5.17 5.27 3.22
C SER A 145 5.65 6.59 2.63
N HIS A 146 5.31 6.84 1.36
CA HIS A 146 5.65 8.08 0.66
C HIS A 146 4.42 9.00 0.64
N GLY A 147 4.08 9.59 1.79
CA GLY A 147 2.85 10.38 1.94
C GLY A 147 1.62 9.52 2.24
N VAL A 148 0.44 10.15 2.17
CA VAL A 148 -0.87 9.57 2.45
C VAL A 148 -1.69 9.56 1.16
N GLY A 149 -1.73 8.40 0.51
CA GLY A 149 -2.39 8.20 -0.77
C GLY A 149 -2.35 6.75 -1.19
N VAL A 150 -2.85 6.48 -2.40
CA VAL A 150 -2.74 5.19 -3.05
C VAL A 150 -1.35 5.08 -3.68
N GLU A 151 -0.56 4.12 -3.21
CA GLU A 151 0.73 3.75 -3.83
C GLU A 151 0.48 2.76 -4.98
N LEU A 152 0.91 3.12 -6.20
CA LEU A 152 0.91 2.23 -7.37
C LEU A 152 2.32 2.05 -7.91
N PHE A 153 2.56 0.93 -8.59
CA PHE A 153 3.89 0.59 -9.11
C PHE A 153 3.91 0.72 -10.64
N PRO A 154 4.90 1.40 -11.25
CA PRO A 154 5.00 1.55 -12.70
C PRO A 154 4.94 0.19 -13.43
N ALA A 155 4.48 0.19 -14.68
CA ALA A 155 4.32 -1.03 -15.49
C ALA A 155 5.54 -1.97 -15.48
N LYS A 156 6.75 -1.41 -15.51
CA LYS A 156 8.04 -2.14 -15.46
C LYS A 156 8.37 -2.82 -14.12
N PHE A 157 7.57 -2.61 -13.08
CA PHE A 157 7.81 -3.05 -11.71
C PHE A 157 6.60 -3.78 -11.10
N SER A 158 5.93 -4.63 -11.90
CA SER A 158 4.81 -5.44 -11.41
C SER A 158 5.16 -6.31 -10.21
N ILE A 159 6.44 -6.69 -10.05
CA ILE A 159 6.94 -7.43 -8.89
C ILE A 159 6.62 -6.75 -7.55
N ASP A 160 6.69 -5.42 -7.48
CA ASP A 160 6.42 -4.69 -6.23
C ASP A 160 4.92 -4.67 -5.88
N GLY A 161 4.08 -4.55 -6.91
CA GLY A 161 2.64 -4.74 -6.76
C GLY A 161 2.29 -6.19 -6.39
N ALA A 162 2.94 -7.17 -7.01
CA ALA A 162 2.74 -8.59 -6.71
C ALA A 162 3.15 -8.93 -5.27
N LEU A 163 4.22 -8.31 -4.75
CA LEU A 163 4.63 -8.43 -3.34
C LEU A 163 3.66 -7.77 -2.35
N SER A 164 2.85 -6.81 -2.81
CA SER A 164 1.80 -6.16 -2.03
C SER A 164 0.45 -6.90 -2.07
N SER A 165 0.29 -7.87 -2.98
CA SER A 165 -0.90 -8.73 -3.04
C SER A 165 -0.94 -9.75 -1.90
N VAL A 166 -2.15 -10.21 -1.57
CA VAL A 166 -2.37 -11.28 -0.58
C VAL A 166 -2.71 -12.57 -1.33
N ALA A 167 -2.02 -13.66 -0.98
CA ALA A 167 -2.34 -14.98 -1.51
C ALA A 167 -3.48 -15.60 -0.70
N ASP A 168 -4.43 -16.26 -1.38
CA ASP A 168 -5.40 -17.14 -0.73
C ASP A 168 -4.75 -18.46 -0.29
N GLU A 169 -5.56 -19.33 0.32
CA GLU A 169 -5.15 -20.65 0.81
C GLU A 169 -4.53 -21.51 -0.30
N SER A 170 -5.04 -21.39 -1.53
CA SER A 170 -4.56 -22.11 -2.71
C SER A 170 -3.32 -21.47 -3.36
N GLY A 171 -2.85 -20.35 -2.82
CA GLY A 171 -1.71 -19.57 -3.31
C GLY A 171 -2.03 -18.64 -4.48
N VAL A 172 -3.30 -18.47 -4.86
CA VAL A 172 -3.72 -17.51 -5.88
C VAL A 172 -3.63 -16.10 -5.31
N ARG A 173 -3.14 -15.18 -6.14
CA ARG A 173 -3.03 -13.75 -5.87
C ARG A 173 -3.78 -12.99 -6.96
N HIS A 174 -4.23 -11.79 -6.60
CA HIS A 174 -4.85 -10.86 -7.54
C HIS A 174 -4.08 -9.54 -7.53
N ILE A 175 -4.00 -8.90 -8.69
CA ILE A 175 -3.39 -7.57 -8.87
C ILE A 175 -4.19 -6.80 -9.92
N LEU A 176 -4.33 -5.49 -9.71
CA LEU A 176 -4.98 -4.57 -10.64
C LEU A 176 -3.97 -3.93 -11.56
N LEU A 177 -4.29 -3.87 -12.85
CA LEU A 177 -3.68 -2.95 -13.81
C LEU A 177 -4.59 -1.74 -13.97
N CYS A 178 -4.04 -0.56 -13.69
CA CYS A 178 -4.76 0.70 -13.75
C CYS A 178 -4.14 1.64 -14.78
N ARG A 179 -4.97 2.48 -15.40
CA ARG A 179 -4.55 3.74 -16.01
C ARG A 179 -4.53 4.82 -14.95
N VAL A 180 -3.47 5.60 -14.91
CA VAL A 180 -3.21 6.61 -13.88
C VAL A 180 -2.87 7.94 -14.53
N ILE A 181 -3.61 8.99 -14.21
CA ILE A 181 -3.30 10.36 -14.62
C ILE A 181 -2.20 10.87 -13.70
N MET A 182 -1.00 11.07 -14.23
CA MET A 182 0.13 11.56 -13.43
C MET A 182 0.26 13.09 -13.48
N GLY A 183 -0.14 13.75 -14.57
CA GLY A 183 0.08 15.17 -14.76
C GLY A 183 1.53 15.59 -14.48
N LYS A 184 1.71 16.72 -13.81
CA LYS A 184 3.00 17.16 -13.28
C LYS A 184 3.26 16.51 -11.92
N SER A 185 4.30 15.68 -11.83
CA SER A 185 4.66 14.97 -10.61
C SER A 185 5.65 15.75 -9.73
N GLU A 186 5.51 15.62 -8.42
CA GLU A 186 6.49 16.07 -7.42
C GLU A 186 7.20 14.90 -6.73
N VAL A 187 8.39 15.14 -6.19
CA VAL A 187 9.13 14.12 -5.42
C VAL A 187 8.59 14.04 -4.00
N ILE A 188 8.25 12.83 -3.57
CA ILE A 188 7.81 12.54 -2.21
C ILE A 188 8.86 11.73 -1.49
N HIS A 189 9.44 12.30 -0.46
CA HIS A 189 10.49 11.64 0.32
C HIS A 189 9.92 10.52 1.20
N PRO A 190 10.69 9.42 1.41
CA PRO A 190 10.31 8.37 2.35
C PRO A 190 10.00 8.93 3.74
N GLY A 191 8.88 8.50 4.34
CA GLY A 191 8.44 8.97 5.65
C GLY A 191 7.68 10.30 5.64
N SER A 192 7.45 10.89 4.46
CA SER A 192 6.57 12.05 4.31
C SER A 192 5.15 11.74 4.79
N LYS A 193 4.51 12.74 5.41
CA LYS A 193 3.10 12.71 5.83
C LYS A 193 2.19 13.54 4.91
N GLN A 194 2.73 13.98 3.78
CA GLN A 194 2.00 14.78 2.80
C GLN A 194 0.79 14.00 2.27
N PHE A 195 -0.38 14.64 2.27
CA PHE A 195 -1.67 14.02 1.91
C PHE A 195 -2.40 14.77 0.78
N HIS A 196 -1.78 15.82 0.25
CA HIS A 196 -2.22 16.63 -0.87
C HIS A 196 -0.98 17.18 -1.61
N PRO A 197 -1.13 17.77 -2.81
CA PRO A 197 0.01 18.33 -3.52
C PRO A 197 0.68 19.47 -2.74
N SER A 198 2.00 19.64 -2.85
CA SER A 198 2.69 20.73 -2.16
C SER A 198 2.32 22.11 -2.70
N SER A 199 1.87 22.18 -3.95
CA SER A 199 1.31 23.37 -4.58
C SER A 199 0.29 22.98 -5.65
N ASN A 200 -0.49 23.95 -6.14
CA ASN A 200 -1.48 23.72 -7.20
C ASN A 200 -0.85 23.34 -8.55
N GLU A 201 0.47 23.41 -8.69
CA GLU A 201 1.15 23.03 -9.94
C GLU A 201 1.23 21.50 -10.11
N PHE A 202 1.19 20.73 -9.03
CA PHE A 202 1.40 19.29 -9.04
C PHE A 202 0.08 18.53 -8.98
N ASP A 203 0.09 17.34 -9.58
CA ASP A 203 -1.09 16.46 -9.71
C ASP A 203 -0.87 15.10 -9.01
N SER A 204 0.39 14.66 -8.92
CA SER A 204 0.76 13.36 -8.34
C SER A 204 2.13 13.39 -7.68
N GLY A 205 2.42 12.37 -6.86
CA GLY A 205 3.73 12.14 -6.26
C GLY A 205 4.51 11.01 -6.94
N VAL A 206 5.83 11.11 -6.94
CA VAL A 206 6.77 10.04 -7.30
C VAL A 206 7.91 9.96 -6.29
N ASP A 207 8.54 8.79 -6.16
CA ASP A 207 9.74 8.63 -5.33
C ASP A 207 11.00 9.19 -6.01
N ASN A 208 11.06 9.17 -7.34
CA ASN A 208 12.16 9.72 -8.14
C ASN A 208 11.63 10.22 -9.50
N LEU A 209 12.03 11.41 -9.95
CA LEU A 209 11.55 11.99 -11.22
C LEU A 209 12.12 11.29 -12.47
N LEU A 210 13.37 10.83 -12.43
CA LEU A 210 14.06 10.27 -13.59
C LEU A 210 13.71 8.79 -13.81
N SER A 211 13.65 8.04 -12.71
CA SER A 211 13.24 6.64 -12.73
C SER A 211 12.30 6.34 -11.56
N PRO A 212 11.02 6.73 -11.68
CA PRO A 212 10.02 6.41 -10.66
C PRO A 212 9.93 4.91 -10.45
N ARG A 213 9.86 4.49 -9.19
CA ARG A 213 9.52 3.12 -8.78
C ARG A 213 8.19 3.08 -8.04
N LYS A 214 7.68 4.23 -7.59
CA LYS A 214 6.36 4.39 -6.99
C LYS A 214 5.66 5.62 -7.54
N TYR A 215 4.37 5.47 -7.79
CA TYR A 215 3.45 6.56 -8.01
C TYR A 215 2.58 6.71 -6.78
N ILE A 216 2.33 7.94 -6.37
CA ILE A 216 1.48 8.24 -5.24
C ILE A 216 0.36 9.17 -5.70
N ILE A 217 -0.86 8.67 -5.61
CA ILE A 217 -2.06 9.45 -5.90
C ILE A 217 -2.75 9.77 -4.59
N TRP A 218 -2.89 11.05 -4.28
CA TRP A 218 -3.52 11.50 -3.04
C TRP A 218 -4.96 11.02 -2.93
N ASN A 219 -5.42 10.83 -1.69
CA ASN A 219 -6.77 10.32 -1.42
C ASN A 219 -7.86 11.18 -2.07
N ALA A 220 -7.67 12.50 -2.15
CA ALA A 220 -8.60 13.42 -2.81
C ALA A 220 -8.78 13.10 -4.32
N PHE A 221 -7.81 12.43 -4.94
CA PHE A 221 -7.76 12.19 -6.39
C PHE A 221 -7.87 10.72 -6.77
N MET A 222 -7.87 9.78 -5.81
CA MET A 222 -7.81 8.35 -6.09
C MET A 222 -8.93 7.85 -7.04
N ASN A 223 -10.13 8.40 -6.97
CA ASN A 223 -11.26 7.97 -7.79
C ASN A 223 -11.43 8.77 -9.10
N SER A 224 -10.69 9.87 -9.27
CA SER A 224 -10.66 10.66 -10.50
C SER A 224 -9.44 10.35 -11.36
N HIS A 225 -8.31 10.05 -10.72
CA HIS A 225 -6.99 9.89 -11.36
C HIS A 225 -6.55 8.45 -11.53
N ILE A 226 -7.27 7.48 -10.94
CA ILE A 226 -6.98 6.05 -11.11
C ILE A 226 -8.20 5.37 -11.74
N PHE A 227 -7.97 4.69 -12.85
CA PHE A 227 -8.96 3.89 -13.52
C PHE A 227 -8.51 2.42 -13.59
N PRO A 228 -9.12 1.53 -12.80
CA PRO A 228 -8.91 0.09 -12.91
C PRO A 228 -9.34 -0.41 -14.29
N GLU A 229 -8.52 -1.22 -14.94
CA GLU A 229 -8.82 -1.75 -16.29
C GLU A 229 -8.81 -3.28 -16.34
N PHE A 230 -7.81 -3.91 -15.72
CA PHE A 230 -7.70 -5.37 -15.68
C PHE A 230 -7.44 -5.88 -14.26
N VAL A 231 -7.97 -7.07 -13.96
CA VAL A 231 -7.58 -7.89 -12.81
C VAL A 231 -6.78 -9.09 -13.34
N ILE A 232 -5.54 -9.22 -12.88
CA ILE A 232 -4.67 -10.34 -13.22
C ILE A 232 -4.68 -11.29 -12.02
N THR A 233 -5.05 -12.53 -12.27
CA THR A 233 -5.06 -13.60 -11.28
C THR A 233 -3.86 -14.50 -11.56
N PHE A 234 -3.00 -14.73 -10.56
CA PHE A 234 -1.74 -15.45 -10.77
C PHE A 234 -1.32 -16.26 -9.55
N LYS A 235 -0.43 -17.23 -9.76
CA LYS A 235 0.31 -17.95 -8.72
C LYS A 235 1.79 -17.70 -8.93
N SER A 236 2.52 -17.42 -7.85
CA SER A 236 3.98 -17.26 -7.90
C SER A 236 4.58 -17.74 -6.58
N PRO A 237 5.03 -19.02 -6.50
CA PRO A 237 5.56 -19.61 -5.28
C PRO A 237 6.77 -18.86 -4.72
N CYS A 238 7.64 -18.35 -5.59
CA CYS A 238 8.85 -17.62 -5.19
C CYS A 238 8.54 -16.34 -4.42
N LEU A 239 7.39 -15.69 -4.63
CA LEU A 239 7.01 -14.51 -3.83
C LEU A 239 6.82 -14.83 -2.34
N LYS A 240 6.33 -16.03 -2.01
CA LYS A 240 6.23 -16.47 -0.61
C LYS A 240 7.62 -16.59 0.03
N GLU A 241 8.63 -16.97 -0.75
CA GLU A 241 10.01 -17.01 -0.28
C GLU A 241 10.62 -15.61 -0.18
N PHE A 242 10.38 -14.72 -1.13
CA PHE A 242 10.83 -13.33 -1.06
C PHE A 242 10.23 -12.60 0.14
N GLN A 243 8.92 -12.77 0.40
CA GLN A 243 8.25 -12.22 1.57
C GLN A 243 8.81 -12.82 2.87
N ARG A 244 9.04 -14.14 2.93
CA ARG A 244 9.69 -14.80 4.07
C ARG A 244 11.12 -14.32 4.29
N LYS A 245 11.92 -14.16 3.24
CA LYS A 245 13.29 -13.64 3.30
C LYS A 245 13.31 -12.16 3.69
N GLN A 246 12.37 -11.34 3.21
CA GLN A 246 12.24 -9.94 3.64
C GLN A 246 11.80 -9.82 5.10
N ALA A 247 10.78 -10.58 5.53
CA ALA A 247 10.37 -10.63 6.93
C ALA A 247 11.49 -11.18 7.83
N ALA A 248 12.22 -12.20 7.37
CA ALA A 248 13.40 -12.71 8.04
C ALA A 248 14.54 -11.69 8.09
N ASN A 249 14.75 -10.88 7.05
CA ASN A 249 15.76 -9.80 7.04
C ASN A 249 15.35 -8.61 7.92
N ILE A 250 14.05 -8.34 8.08
CA ILE A 250 13.52 -7.36 9.04
C ILE A 250 13.68 -7.87 10.49
N LEU A 251 13.61 -9.19 10.71
CA LEU A 251 13.71 -9.82 12.04
C LEU A 251 15.12 -10.28 12.41
N LYS A 252 16.01 -10.50 11.44
CA LYS A 252 17.39 -10.93 11.64
C LYS A 252 18.33 -9.96 10.94
N PRO A 253 19.05 -9.09 11.68
CA PRO A 253 20.17 -8.39 11.09
C PRO A 253 21.21 -9.43 10.62
N SER A 254 21.74 -9.23 9.42
CA SER A 254 22.81 -10.06 8.83
C SER A 254 24.17 -9.89 9.52
N SER A 255 24.23 -9.15 10.63
CA SER A 255 25.42 -8.98 11.47
C SER A 255 25.32 -9.83 12.75
N PRO A 256 26.44 -10.38 13.27
CA PRO A 256 26.48 -11.07 14.55
C PRO A 256 25.81 -10.22 15.63
N TRP A 257 24.69 -10.71 16.16
CA TRP A 257 23.88 -9.95 17.11
C TRP A 257 24.36 -10.23 18.53
N MET A 258 24.66 -9.17 19.26
CA MET A 258 24.87 -9.24 20.71
C MET A 258 23.72 -8.53 21.42
N SER A 259 23.30 -9.03 22.57
CA SER A 259 22.24 -8.40 23.35
C SER A 259 22.69 -7.01 23.84
N PHE A 260 21.76 -6.06 23.99
CA PHE A 260 22.08 -4.74 24.55
C PHE A 260 22.74 -4.83 25.95
N PRO A 261 22.30 -5.69 26.88
CA PRO A 261 23.01 -5.92 28.13
C PRO A 261 24.48 -6.34 27.92
N THR A 262 24.74 -7.25 26.99
CA THR A 262 26.11 -7.67 26.65
C THR A 262 26.91 -6.51 26.07
N LEU A 263 26.33 -5.72 25.15
CA LEU A 263 26.97 -4.55 24.56
C LEU A 263 27.34 -3.51 25.63
N ILE A 264 26.40 -3.20 26.53
CA ILE A 264 26.61 -2.26 27.64
C ILE A 264 27.72 -2.75 28.57
N SER A 265 27.76 -4.06 28.86
CA SER A 265 28.81 -4.68 29.67
C SER A 265 30.20 -4.60 29.02
N ILE A 266 30.29 -4.67 27.69
CA ILE A 266 31.58 -4.49 27.01
C ILE A 266 31.94 -3.00 26.94
N LEU A 267 30.99 -2.12 26.61
CA LEU A 267 31.22 -0.68 26.51
C LEU A 267 31.66 -0.05 27.84
N SER A 268 31.25 -0.61 28.98
CA SER A 268 31.68 -0.14 30.30
C SER A 268 33.20 -0.20 30.50
N LYS A 269 33.90 -1.04 29.74
CA LYS A 269 35.36 -1.18 29.77
C LYS A 269 36.09 -0.10 28.97
N PHE A 270 35.38 0.62 28.10
CA PHE A 270 35.97 1.55 27.14
C PHE A 270 35.45 2.99 27.27
N LEU A 271 34.27 3.18 27.88
CA LEU A 271 33.63 4.49 27.97
C LEU A 271 33.72 5.07 29.39
N HIS A 272 33.85 6.40 29.45
CA HIS A 272 33.83 7.15 30.71
C HIS A 272 32.49 6.95 31.47
N PRO A 273 32.49 6.89 32.81
CA PRO A 273 31.28 6.70 33.62
C PRO A 273 30.10 7.59 33.23
N THR A 274 30.35 8.87 32.92
CA THR A 274 29.32 9.84 32.49
C THR A 274 28.58 9.39 31.23
N LYS A 275 29.31 8.86 30.22
CA LYS A 275 28.72 8.34 28.98
C LYS A 275 27.98 7.02 29.24
N MET A 276 28.53 6.19 30.14
CA MET A 276 27.88 4.93 30.54
C MET A 276 26.55 5.16 31.25
N THR A 277 26.46 6.15 32.14
CA THR A 277 25.18 6.51 32.79
C THR A 277 24.12 6.91 31.77
N GLN A 278 24.50 7.65 30.72
CA GLN A 278 23.58 8.01 29.64
C GLN A 278 23.12 6.79 28.83
N ILE A 279 24.03 5.86 28.51
CA ILE A 279 23.71 4.63 27.78
C ILE A 279 22.77 3.73 28.62
N VAL A 280 23.06 3.56 29.90
CA VAL A 280 22.22 2.76 30.82
C VAL A 280 20.84 3.39 30.96
N LYS A 281 20.75 4.72 31.09
CA LYS A 281 19.47 5.44 31.09
C LYS A 281 18.68 5.20 29.81
N CYS A 282 19.32 5.32 28.64
CA CYS A 282 18.66 5.04 27.35
C CYS A 282 18.15 3.60 27.28
N HIS A 283 18.91 2.62 27.76
CA HIS A 283 18.50 1.23 27.79
C HIS A 283 17.32 0.99 28.74
N ASN A 284 17.28 1.65 29.90
CA ASN A 284 16.16 1.58 30.83
C ASN A 284 14.91 2.26 30.27
N ASP A 285 15.05 3.41 29.60
CA ASP A 285 13.95 4.07 28.89
C ASP A 285 13.36 3.17 27.79
N PHE A 286 14.20 2.40 27.10
CA PHE A 286 13.75 1.40 26.14
C PHE A 286 13.01 0.24 26.82
N ARG A 287 13.54 -0.31 27.93
CA ARG A 287 12.86 -1.38 28.69
C ARG A 287 11.53 -0.91 29.29
N ALA A 288 11.40 0.37 29.59
CA ALA A 288 10.17 1.00 30.08
C ALA A 288 9.23 1.48 28.94
N ASN A 289 9.49 1.10 27.68
CA ASN A 289 8.71 1.49 26.49
C ASN A 289 8.59 3.01 26.23
N LYS A 290 9.46 3.82 26.83
CA LYS A 290 9.48 5.30 26.63
C LYS A 290 10.13 5.71 25.32
N ILE A 291 11.02 4.87 24.78
CA ILE A 291 11.68 5.07 23.48
C ILE A 291 11.64 3.79 22.66
N ARG A 292 11.58 3.93 21.33
CA ARG A 292 11.59 2.80 20.39
C ARG A 292 13.02 2.34 20.07
N ARG A 293 13.16 1.11 19.58
CA ARG A 293 14.48 0.50 19.24
C ARG A 293 15.37 1.38 18.32
N PRO A 294 14.86 2.04 17.25
CA PRO A 294 15.69 2.92 16.44
C PRO A 294 16.25 4.13 17.22
N GLN A 295 15.46 4.68 18.14
CA GLN A 295 15.88 5.80 18.99
C GLN A 295 16.95 5.36 19.99
N LEU A 296 16.84 4.15 20.56
CA LEU A 296 17.89 3.56 21.38
C LEU A 296 19.19 3.42 20.59
N ILE A 297 19.13 2.84 19.38
CA ILE A 297 20.31 2.66 18.51
C ILE A 297 20.97 4.00 18.23
N GLN A 298 20.18 5.01 17.81
CA GLN A 298 20.73 6.32 17.48
C GLN A 298 21.42 6.98 18.68
N LYS A 299 20.78 6.96 19.86
CA LYS A 299 21.37 7.52 21.08
C LYS A 299 22.66 6.81 21.48
N VAL A 300 22.69 5.47 21.42
CA VAL A 300 23.91 4.69 21.73
C VAL A 300 25.03 5.00 20.74
N ARG A 301 24.72 5.15 19.44
CA ARG A 301 25.68 5.56 18.40
C ARG A 301 26.26 6.95 18.66
N THR A 302 25.41 7.91 19.03
CA THR A 302 25.86 9.27 19.37
C THR A 302 26.76 9.29 20.60
N ILE A 303 26.49 8.48 21.63
CA ILE A 303 27.25 8.49 22.88
C ILE A 303 28.57 7.71 22.76
N ALA A 304 28.50 6.48 22.25
CA ALA A 304 29.64 5.57 22.17
C ALA A 304 30.55 5.86 20.95
N GLY A 305 29.96 6.36 19.86
CA GLY A 305 30.63 6.55 18.58
C GLY A 305 30.68 5.28 17.74
N ASP A 306 30.44 5.42 16.44
CA ASP A 306 30.35 4.29 15.51
C ASP A 306 31.65 3.49 15.40
N LYS A 307 32.82 4.14 15.49
CA LYS A 307 34.13 3.47 15.43
C LYS A 307 34.30 2.45 16.56
N LEU A 308 33.95 2.83 17.79
CA LEU A 308 34.04 1.95 18.96
C LEU A 308 33.03 0.81 18.89
N LEU A 309 31.79 1.11 18.49
CA LEU A 309 30.73 0.10 18.34
C LEU A 309 31.13 -0.96 17.31
N VAL A 310 31.68 -0.56 16.17
CA VAL A 310 32.18 -1.50 15.15
C VAL A 310 33.32 -2.35 15.70
N ALA A 311 34.27 -1.78 16.44
CA ALA A 311 35.37 -2.53 17.04
C ALA A 311 34.88 -3.56 18.07
N VAL A 312 33.95 -3.18 18.94
CA VAL A 312 33.35 -4.07 19.96
C VAL A 312 32.62 -5.23 19.30
N ILE A 313 31.75 -4.96 18.33
CA ILE A 313 30.97 -5.99 17.62
C ILE A 313 31.90 -6.95 16.85
N LYS A 314 32.97 -6.43 16.21
CA LYS A 314 33.99 -7.27 15.56
C LYS A 314 34.77 -8.12 16.56
N SER A 315 35.12 -7.57 17.73
CA SER A 315 35.87 -8.32 18.75
C SER A 315 35.06 -9.46 19.38
N TYR A 316 33.74 -9.30 19.48
CA TYR A 316 32.82 -10.33 19.95
C TYR A 316 32.78 -11.54 19.01
N ARG A 317 32.94 -11.32 17.70
CA ARG A 317 33.01 -12.38 16.66
C ARG A 317 34.21 -13.32 16.82
N ASN A 318 35.33 -12.87 17.41
CA ASN A 318 36.54 -13.69 17.54
C ASN A 318 36.57 -14.51 18.84
N LYS A 319 35.55 -14.36 19.71
CA LYS A 319 35.46 -15.01 21.02
C LYS A 319 34.24 -15.92 21.17
N ALA A 320 33.33 -15.91 20.20
CA ALA A 320 32.14 -16.76 20.11
C ALA A 320 32.31 -17.73 18.94
#